data_AF-A0A352KLD5-F1
#
_entry.id   AF-A0A352KLD5-F1
#
_cell.length_a   1.000
_cell.length_b   1.000
_cell.length_c   1.000
_cell.angle_alpha   90.00
_cell.angle_beta   90.00
_cell.angle_gamma   90.00
#
_symmetry.space_group_name_H-M   'P 1'
#
loop_
_entity.id
_entity.type
_entity.pdbx_description
1 polymer ?
#
loop_
_entity_poly.entity_id
_entity_poly.type
_entity_poly.pdbx_seq_one_letter_code
_entity_poly.pdbx_strand_id
1 'polypeptide(L)' 'GFSPRKANLTFYIGNEFEGAKTLYSSLGKHKKSVACLYINKLDDIELEILREIINRDYARTLQIQKSRIGE' A
#
# COMPACT_ATOMS: atom_id res chain seq x y z
N GLY A 1 -1.98 -4.79 -8.32
CA GLY A 1 -2.21 -6.22 -8.64
C GLY A 1 -2.29 -7.04 -7.37
N PHE A 2 -2.89 -8.23 -7.40
CA PHE A 2 -3.00 -9.15 -6.26
C PHE A 2 -2.47 -10.53 -6.68
N SER A 3 -1.52 -11.10 -5.93
CA SER A 3 -0.97 -12.43 -6.20
C SER A 3 -1.06 -13.27 -4.92
N PRO A 4 -2.03 -14.19 -4.81
CA PRO A 4 -2.11 -15.10 -3.68
C PRO A 4 -0.97 -16.11 -3.77
N ARG A 5 0.09 -15.94 -2.97
CA ARG A 5 1.12 -16.97 -2.79
C ARG A 5 0.83 -17.76 -1.52
N LYS A 6 1.20 -19.05 -1.53
CA LYS A 6 0.93 -20.11 -0.53
C LYS A 6 1.23 -19.77 0.95
N ALA A 7 1.84 -18.62 1.25
CA ALA A 7 2.20 -18.21 2.61
C ALA A 7 1.87 -16.74 2.96
N ASN A 8 1.60 -15.87 1.97
CA ASN A 8 1.47 -14.43 2.19
C ASN A 8 0.58 -13.75 1.12
N LEU A 9 -0.26 -12.82 1.58
CA LEU A 9 -0.93 -11.82 0.75
C LEU A 9 0.11 -10.77 0.35
N THR A 10 0.27 -10.55 -0.97
CA THR A 10 1.18 -9.52 -1.50
C THR A 10 0.37 -8.43 -2.19
N PHE A 11 0.55 -7.19 -1.75
CA PHE A 11 -0.04 -6.01 -2.36
C PHE A 11 1.07 -5.17 -3.00
N TYR A 12 0.88 -4.81 -4.27
CA TYR A 12 1.77 -3.89 -4.98
C TYR A 12 1.30 -2.46 -4.70
N ILE A 13 1.86 -1.85 -3.66
CA ILE A 13 1.50 -0.52 -3.16
C ILE A 13 2.82 0.20 -2.83
N GLY A 14 2.96 1.44 -3.29
CA GLY A 14 4.13 2.27 -3.04
C GLY A 14 4.11 2.94 -1.67
N ASN A 15 5.05 3.85 -1.44
CA ASN A 15 5.21 4.57 -0.19
C ASN A 15 5.47 6.07 -0.37
N GLU A 16 5.27 6.56 -1.59
CA GLU A 16 5.61 7.92 -2.01
C GLU A 16 4.44 8.88 -1.78
N PHE A 17 3.88 8.84 -0.58
CA PHE A 17 2.82 9.74 -0.14
C PHE A 17 3.07 10.24 1.28
N GLU A 18 2.52 11.42 1.59
CA GLU A 18 2.70 12.05 2.89
C GLU A 18 2.06 11.19 4.00
N GLY A 19 2.79 11.04 5.11
CA GLY A 19 2.34 10.24 6.25
C GLY A 19 2.46 8.72 6.06
N ALA A 20 3.02 8.24 4.94
CA ALA A 20 3.19 6.81 4.69
C ALA A 20 3.87 6.11 5.87
N LYS A 21 5.01 6.63 6.36
CA LYS A 21 5.76 6.00 7.47
C LYS A 21 4.88 5.77 8.72
N THR A 22 4.06 6.75 9.09
CA THR A 22 3.15 6.66 10.23
C THR A 22 2.06 5.62 9.98
N LEU A 23 1.42 5.66 8.81
CA LEU A 23 0.36 4.72 8.47
C LEU A 23 0.85 3.27 8.42
N TYR A 24 2.01 3.02 7.80
CA TYR A 24 2.59 1.69 7.81
C TYR A 24 2.96 1.26 9.24
N SER A 25 3.42 2.17 10.10
CA SER A 25 3.68 1.82 11.52
C SER A 25 2.41 1.43 12.27
N SER A 26 1.26 2.01 11.93
CA SER A 26 -0.05 1.70 12.53
C SER A 26 -0.76 0.51 11.90
N LEU A 27 -0.25 -0.02 10.78
CA LEU A 27 -0.91 -1.08 10.02
C LEU A 27 -0.96 -2.43 10.75
N GLY A 28 -0.05 -2.68 11.69
CA GLY A 28 0.09 -3.99 12.35
C GLY A 28 1.24 -4.82 11.77
N LYS A 29 1.17 -6.15 11.87
CA LYS A 29 2.28 -7.04 11.52
C LYS A 29 2.37 -7.22 10.01
N HIS A 30 3.36 -6.57 9.41
CA HIS A 30 3.60 -6.61 7.97
C HIS A 30 5.09 -6.61 7.64
N LYS A 31 5.43 -7.01 6.41
CA LYS A 31 6.75 -6.80 5.83
C LYS A 31 6.63 -5.91 4.62
N LYS A 32 7.58 -4.99 4.44
CA LYS A 32 7.58 -4.02 3.35
C LYS A 32 8.85 -4.08 2.52
N SER A 33 8.69 -3.91 1.22
CA SER A 33 9.75 -3.62 0.25
C SER A 33 9.44 -2.27 -0.44
N VAL A 34 10.30 -1.85 -1.37
CA VAL A 34 10.18 -0.56 -2.07
C VAL A 34 8.82 -0.40 -2.75
N ALA A 35 8.30 -1.45 -3.38
CA ALA A 35 7.04 -1.41 -4.13
C ALA A 35 5.99 -2.44 -3.67
N CYS A 36 6.26 -3.17 -2.58
CA CYS A 36 5.44 -4.30 -2.17
C CYS A 36 5.19 -4.30 -0.65
N LEU A 37 3.97 -4.66 -0.29
CA LEU A 37 3.52 -4.95 1.07
C LEU A 37 3.17 -6.44 1.18
N TYR A 38 3.71 -7.10 2.20
CA TYR A 38 3.49 -8.52 2.48
C TYR A 38 2.79 -8.68 3.83
N ILE A 39 1.69 -9.42 3.84
CA ILE A 39 0.84 -9.67 5.00
C ILE A 39 0.57 -11.19 5.06
N ASN A 40 0.74 -11.82 6.22
CA ASN A 40 0.51 -13.27 6.34
C ASN A 40 -1.00 -13.58 6.36
N LYS A 41 -1.77 -12.88 7.22
CA LYS A 41 -3.24 -12.97 7.33
C LYS A 41 -3.84 -11.59 7.57
N LEU A 42 -5.09 -11.38 7.18
CA LEU A 42 -5.77 -10.08 7.38
C LEU A 42 -5.98 -9.72 8.85
N ASP A 43 -6.04 -10.72 9.72
CA ASP A 43 -6.16 -10.57 11.17
C ASP A 43 -4.87 -10.01 11.84
N ASP A 44 -3.74 -10.02 11.12
CA ASP A 44 -2.49 -9.43 11.61
C ASP A 44 -2.44 -7.90 11.43
N ILE A 45 -3.43 -7.29 10.77
CA ILE A 45 -3.41 -5.89 10.35
C ILE A 45 -4.73 -5.14 10.60
N GLU A 46 -4.61 -3.82 10.71
CA GLU A 46 -5.76 -2.91 10.76
C GLU A 46 -6.28 -2.63 9.34
N LEU A 47 -7.48 -3.16 9.03
CA LEU A 47 -8.07 -3.04 7.68
C LEU A 47 -8.41 -1.60 7.30
N GLU A 48 -8.77 -0.75 8.25
CA GLU A 48 -9.04 0.67 8.00
C GLU A 48 -7.76 1.41 7.59
N ILE A 49 -6.64 1.09 8.23
CA ILE A 49 -5.32 1.64 7.89
C ILE A 49 -4.87 1.12 6.52
N LEU A 50 -5.09 -0.16 6.21
CA LEU A 50 -4.82 -0.70 4.87
C LEU A 50 -5.61 0.03 3.79
N ARG A 51 -6.90 0.29 4.04
CA ARG A 51 -7.78 1.04 3.13
C ARG A 51 -7.25 2.45 2.90
N GLU A 52 -6.83 3.14 3.95
CA GLU A 52 -6.27 4.49 3.83
C GLU A 52 -4.97 4.51 3.01
N ILE A 53 -4.07 3.55 3.26
CA ILE A 53 -2.83 3.39 2.50
C ILE A 53 -3.13 3.23 1.00
N ILE A 54 -4.07 2.35 0.64
CA ILE A 54 -4.45 2.10 -0.75
C ILE A 54 -5.02 3.37 -1.39
N ASN A 55 -5.89 4.11 -0.69
CA ASN A 55 -6.49 5.33 -1.21
C ASN A 55 -5.43 6.42 -1.48
N ARG A 56 -4.47 6.60 -0.57
CA ARG A 56 -3.41 7.61 -0.73
C ARG A 56 -2.46 7.26 -1.86
N ASP A 57 -2.06 5.99 -1.97
CA ASP A 57 -1.22 5.50 -3.07
C ASP A 57 -1.90 5.62 -4.44
N TYR A 58 -3.18 5.27 -4.50
CA TYR A 58 -3.98 5.41 -5.72
C TYR A 58 -4.16 6.88 -6.13
N ALA A 59 -4.50 7.76 -5.19
CA ALA A 59 -4.64 9.19 -5.44
C ALA A 59 -3.33 9.79 -5.97
N ARG A 60 -2.20 9.40 -5.39
CA ARG A 60 -0.88 9.83 -5.86
C ARG A 60 -0.59 9.34 -7.28
N THR A 61 -0.88 8.07 -7.57
CA THR A 61 -0.71 7.49 -8.90
C THR A 61 -1.53 8.25 -9.94
N LEU A 62 -2.78 8.61 -9.63
CA LEU A 62 -3.61 9.43 -10.51
C LEU A 62 -3.03 10.83 -10.74
N GLN A 63 -2.49 11.48 -9.71
CA GLN A 63 -1.83 12.77 -9.85
C GLN A 63 -0.60 12.68 -10.77
N ILE A 64 0.22 11.65 -10.61
CA ILE A 64 1.40 11.42 -11.47
C ILE A 64 0.98 11.19 -12.92
N GLN A 65 -0.08 10.40 -13.14
CA GLN A 65 -0.60 10.16 -14.50
C GLN A 65 -1.12 11.44 -15.15
N LYS A 66 -1.88 12.26 -14.42
CA LYS A 66 -2.36 13.57 -14.92
C LYS A 66 -1.22 14.51 -15.28
N SER A 67 -0.15 14.58 -14.48
CA SER A 67 1.01 15.43 -14.79
C SER A 67 1.88 14.92 -15.94
N ARG A 68 1.78 13.64 -16.31
CA ARG A 68 2.56 13.03 -17.42
C ARG A 68 1.84 13.11 -18.75
N ILE A 69 0.52 13.23 -18.74
CA ILE A 69 -0.29 13.49 -19.91
C ILE A 69 -0.46 15.01 -19.91
N GLY A 70 0.51 15.73 -20.49
CA GLY A 70 0.49 17.19 -20.52
C GLY A 70 -0.86 17.70 -21.04
N GLU A 71 -1.55 18.48 -20.21
CA GLU A 71 -2.58 19.43 -20.66
C GLU A 71 -1.92 20.56 -21.47
#